data_AF-A0A9E3SMN2-F1
#
_entry.id   AF-A0A9E3SMN2-F1
#
_cell.length_a   1.000
_cell.length_b   1.000
_cell.length_c   1.000
_cell.angle_alpha   90.00
_cell.angle_beta   90.00
_cell.angle_gamma   90.00
#
_symmetry.space_group_name_H-M   'P 1'
#
loop_
_entity.id
_entity.type
_entity.pdbx_description
1 polymer ?
#
loop_
_entity_poly.entity_id
_entity_poly.type
_entity_poly.pdbx_seq_one_letter_code
_entity_poly.pdbx_strand_id
1 'polypeptide(L)'
;MENDGSELQEELDLLAAAVRTTEKNFNDFNNRHFNGLKEEIVIHCIKRSGDLGNGCLIAAKTKLPQSLYILTRGLFETLIHINWVIVSDENAKTFADLTLNEVKRTGRNSMNRGFAHITNRETGEDVTKEAIDLYFSDLSRRPTLENMAKAAGLERLYVVFYGFLSIQSHGYTFSLSLPFETVDDELMLAVASAKSLVQAINLVAETWIVRRKKTSTNDIYDILVM
;
A
#
# COMPACT_ATOMS: atom_id res chain seq x y z
N MET A 1 -4.57 15.16 -35.58
CA MET A 1 -4.62 14.28 -34.40
C MET A 1 -4.59 15.20 -33.21
N GLU A 2 -5.75 15.49 -32.63
CA GLU A 2 -5.93 16.54 -31.59
C GLU A 2 -6.86 16.03 -30.47
N ASN A 3 -6.86 14.71 -30.20
CA ASN A 3 -7.85 14.07 -29.31
C ASN A 3 -7.28 13.48 -28.01
N ASP A 4 -5.96 13.49 -27.82
CA ASP A 4 -5.25 12.73 -26.77
C ASP A 4 -5.47 13.30 -25.35
N GLY A 5 -5.64 14.62 -25.24
CA GLY A 5 -5.87 15.29 -23.96
C GLY A 5 -7.24 14.99 -23.33
N SER A 6 -8.19 14.43 -24.10
CA SER A 6 -9.54 14.14 -23.60
C SER A 6 -9.62 12.85 -22.78
N GLU A 7 -8.90 11.80 -23.20
CA GLU A 7 -8.95 10.48 -22.57
C GLU A 7 -8.21 10.48 -21.22
N LEU A 8 -7.00 11.07 -21.18
CA LEU A 8 -6.27 11.21 -19.91
C LEU A 8 -7.05 12.06 -18.89
N GLN A 9 -7.74 13.10 -19.35
CA GLN A 9 -8.55 13.95 -18.47
C GLN A 9 -9.77 13.20 -17.92
N GLU A 10 -10.44 12.39 -18.74
CA GLU A 10 -11.53 11.52 -18.29
C GLU A 10 -11.04 10.56 -17.18
N GLU A 11 -9.87 9.97 -17.36
CA GLU A 11 -9.32 9.00 -16.42
C GLU A 11 -8.83 9.65 -15.12
N LEU A 12 -8.33 10.88 -15.18
CA LEU A 12 -8.08 11.71 -14.00
C LEU A 12 -9.38 12.01 -13.23
N ASP A 13 -10.48 12.29 -13.93
CA ASP A 13 -11.77 12.57 -13.30
C ASP A 13 -12.37 11.32 -12.64
N LEU A 14 -12.20 10.16 -13.26
CA LEU A 14 -12.59 8.86 -12.70
C LEU A 14 -11.75 8.51 -11.46
N LEU A 15 -10.42 8.69 -11.50
CA LEU A 15 -9.57 8.52 -10.33
C LEU A 15 -9.99 9.47 -9.20
N ALA A 16 -10.28 10.74 -9.52
CA ALA A 16 -10.76 11.71 -8.54
C ALA A 16 -12.10 11.31 -7.91
N ALA A 17 -13.02 10.74 -8.70
CA ALA A 17 -14.27 10.19 -8.19
C ALA A 17 -14.06 8.99 -7.26
N ALA A 18 -13.14 8.08 -7.61
CA ALA A 18 -12.77 6.95 -6.78
C ALA A 18 -12.18 7.41 -5.43
N VAL A 19 -11.28 8.40 -5.45
CA VAL A 19 -10.68 8.97 -4.23
C VAL A 19 -11.74 9.64 -3.34
N ARG A 20 -12.66 10.42 -3.91
CA ARG A 20 -13.78 11.01 -3.14
C ARG A 20 -14.65 9.93 -2.48
N THR A 21 -14.86 8.81 -3.17
CA THR A 21 -15.59 7.65 -2.62
C THR A 21 -14.82 7.04 -1.45
N THR A 22 -13.51 6.88 -1.57
CA THR A 22 -12.62 6.42 -0.49
C THR A 22 -12.73 7.32 0.75
N GLU A 23 -12.68 8.64 0.57
CA GLU A 23 -12.77 9.60 1.67
C GLU A 23 -14.14 9.53 2.36
N LYS A 24 -15.22 9.42 1.58
CA LYS A 24 -16.57 9.22 2.11
C LYS A 24 -16.66 7.92 2.92
N ASN A 25 -16.16 6.82 2.37
CA ASN A 25 -16.16 5.51 3.02
C ASN A 25 -15.32 5.53 4.30
N PHE A 26 -14.15 6.16 4.28
CA PHE A 26 -13.34 6.35 5.48
C PHE A 26 -14.11 7.09 6.57
N ASN A 27 -14.71 8.24 6.23
CA ASN A 27 -15.47 9.04 7.20
C ASN A 27 -16.67 8.28 7.77
N ASP A 28 -17.42 7.57 6.93
CA ASP A 28 -18.53 6.72 7.39
C ASP A 28 -18.03 5.61 8.32
N PHE A 29 -17.02 4.84 7.91
CA PHE A 29 -16.54 3.70 8.70
C PHE A 29 -15.84 4.12 9.99
N ASN A 30 -15.08 5.20 9.97
CA ASN A 30 -14.40 5.71 11.16
C ASN A 30 -15.37 6.22 12.24
N ASN A 31 -16.58 6.64 11.84
CA ASN A 31 -17.63 7.06 12.77
C ASN A 31 -18.45 5.88 13.32
N ARG A 32 -18.23 4.66 12.82
CA ARG A 32 -18.88 3.45 13.33
C ARG A 32 -18.04 2.86 14.44
N HIS A 33 -18.68 2.43 15.53
CA HIS A 33 -17.99 1.73 16.61
C HIS A 33 -17.72 0.27 16.20
N PHE A 34 -16.47 -0.04 15.89
CA PHE A 34 -15.99 -1.41 15.71
C PHE A 34 -15.04 -1.78 16.86
N ASN A 35 -15.14 -3.02 17.35
CA ASN A 35 -14.24 -3.55 18.40
C ASN A 35 -13.26 -4.59 17.85
N GLY A 36 -13.18 -4.72 16.52
CA GLY A 36 -12.39 -5.75 15.84
C GLY A 36 -11.13 -5.17 15.21
N LEU A 37 -9.99 -5.81 15.47
CA LEU A 37 -8.69 -5.40 14.94
C LEU A 37 -8.66 -5.37 13.40
N LYS A 38 -9.38 -6.30 12.75
CA LYS A 38 -9.48 -6.34 11.28
C LYS A 38 -10.18 -5.10 10.74
N GLU A 39 -11.29 -4.67 11.35
CA GLU A 39 -12.02 -3.47 10.96
C GLU A 39 -11.14 -2.23 11.10
N GLU A 40 -10.41 -2.09 12.20
CA GLU A 40 -9.48 -0.97 12.43
C GLU A 40 -8.41 -0.92 11.33
N ILE A 41 -7.81 -2.07 11.00
CA ILE A 41 -6.79 -2.15 9.94
C ILE A 41 -7.41 -1.86 8.56
N VAL A 42 -8.61 -2.36 8.28
CA VAL A 42 -9.32 -2.05 7.02
C VAL A 42 -9.54 -0.54 6.89
N ILE A 43 -10.00 0.14 7.96
CA ILE A 43 -10.19 1.60 7.97
C ILE A 43 -8.86 2.32 7.74
N HIS A 44 -7.79 1.87 8.39
CA HIS A 44 -6.44 2.39 8.14
C HIS A 44 -6.03 2.24 6.67
N CYS A 45 -6.27 1.08 6.05
CA CYS A 45 -5.98 0.83 4.63
C CYS A 45 -6.80 1.74 3.70
N ILE A 46 -8.07 2.00 4.00
CA ILE A 46 -8.89 2.95 3.24
C ILE A 46 -8.28 4.35 3.34
N LYS A 47 -7.98 4.82 4.55
CA LYS A 47 -7.37 6.14 4.75
C LYS A 47 -6.08 6.28 3.95
N ARG A 48 -5.18 5.30 4.07
CA ARG A 48 -3.94 5.23 3.31
C ARG A 48 -4.19 5.25 1.80
N SER A 49 -5.19 4.53 1.31
CA SER A 49 -5.52 4.51 -0.12
C SER A 49 -6.05 5.87 -0.62
N GLY A 50 -6.80 6.61 0.21
CA GLY A 50 -7.24 7.96 -0.11
C GLY A 50 -6.05 8.93 -0.22
N ASP A 51 -5.12 8.87 0.73
CA ASP A 51 -3.92 9.70 0.72
C ASP A 51 -3.02 9.39 -0.49
N LEU A 52 -2.81 8.10 -0.80
CA LEU A 52 -2.05 7.68 -1.98
C LEU A 52 -2.75 8.04 -3.29
N GLY A 53 -4.07 7.88 -3.39
CA GLY A 53 -4.85 8.25 -4.57
C GLY A 53 -4.82 9.76 -4.83
N ASN A 54 -4.91 10.59 -3.78
CA ASN A 54 -4.69 12.03 -3.89
C ASN A 54 -3.27 12.36 -4.38
N GLY A 55 -2.26 11.65 -3.86
CA GLY A 55 -0.89 11.76 -4.37
C GLY A 55 -0.79 11.42 -5.87
N CYS A 56 -1.48 10.36 -6.32
CA CYS A 56 -1.51 9.96 -7.72
C CYS A 56 -2.10 11.07 -8.61
N LEU A 57 -3.21 11.69 -8.19
CA LEU A 57 -3.81 12.82 -8.90
C LEU A 57 -2.84 13.99 -9.05
N ILE A 58 -2.11 14.33 -7.97
CA ILE A 58 -1.12 15.42 -8.00
C ILE A 58 0.02 15.08 -8.95
N ALA A 59 0.59 13.87 -8.84
CA ALA A 59 1.69 13.42 -9.67
C ALA A 59 1.30 13.41 -11.16
N ALA A 60 0.08 12.95 -11.48
CA ALA A 60 -0.41 12.91 -12.84
C ALA A 60 -0.64 14.31 -13.43
N LYS A 61 -1.31 15.21 -12.68
CA LYS A 61 -1.55 16.60 -13.11
C LYS A 61 -0.26 17.42 -13.28
N THR A 62 0.79 17.05 -12.55
CA THR A 62 2.13 17.66 -12.67
C THR A 62 3.04 16.94 -13.66
N LYS A 63 2.53 15.93 -14.37
CA LYS A 63 3.24 15.12 -15.37
C LYS A 63 4.52 14.46 -14.82
N LEU A 64 4.40 13.83 -13.66
CA LEU A 64 5.47 13.11 -12.96
C LEU A 64 5.21 11.58 -12.96
N PRO A 65 5.43 10.87 -14.09
CA PRO A 65 5.05 9.46 -14.23
C PRO A 65 5.79 8.54 -13.24
N GLN A 66 7.07 8.79 -12.97
CA GLN A 66 7.83 7.98 -12.01
C GLN A 66 7.30 8.10 -10.58
N SER A 67 6.91 9.31 -10.15
CA SER A 67 6.23 9.52 -8.87
C SER A 67 4.88 8.81 -8.83
N LEU A 68 4.14 8.85 -9.94
CA LEU A 68 2.86 8.17 -10.07
C LEU A 68 3.00 6.65 -9.94
N TYR A 69 4.02 6.03 -10.54
CA TYR A 69 4.29 4.59 -10.37
C TYR A 69 4.62 4.19 -8.94
N ILE A 70 5.42 5.00 -8.22
CA ILE A 70 5.74 4.76 -6.81
C ILE A 70 4.46 4.77 -5.96
N LEU A 71 3.58 5.76 -6.19
CA LEU A 71 2.33 5.88 -5.44
C LEU A 71 1.33 4.78 -5.81
N THR A 72 1.25 4.42 -7.10
CA THR A 72 0.42 3.31 -7.61
C THR A 72 0.87 1.98 -7.01
N ARG A 73 2.18 1.74 -6.88
CA ARG A 73 2.73 0.60 -6.14
C ARG A 73 2.28 0.61 -4.68
N GLY A 74 2.26 1.77 -4.03
CA GLY A 74 1.73 1.91 -2.67
C GLY A 74 0.26 1.48 -2.55
N LEU A 75 -0.57 1.82 -3.55
CA LEU A 75 -1.96 1.37 -3.62
C LEU A 75 -2.05 -0.14 -3.78
N PHE A 76 -1.22 -0.72 -4.65
CA PHE A 76 -1.11 -2.15 -4.84
C PHE A 76 -0.76 -2.89 -3.55
N GLU A 77 0.28 -2.43 -2.85
CA GLU A 77 0.66 -2.97 -1.53
C GLU A 77 -0.50 -2.87 -0.54
N THR A 78 -1.23 -1.77 -0.55
CA THR A 78 -2.41 -1.57 0.32
C THR A 78 -3.51 -2.58 0.00
N LEU A 79 -3.78 -2.87 -1.28
CA LEU A 79 -4.73 -3.90 -1.71
C LEU A 79 -4.33 -5.31 -1.22
N ILE A 80 -3.04 -5.65 -1.26
CA ILE A 80 -2.56 -6.92 -0.72
C ILE A 80 -2.71 -6.97 0.80
N HIS A 81 -2.32 -5.90 1.50
CA HIS A 81 -2.44 -5.85 2.96
C HIS A 81 -3.88 -6.02 3.45
N ILE A 82 -4.83 -5.26 2.89
CA ILE A 82 -6.24 -5.33 3.30
C ILE A 82 -6.81 -6.74 3.07
N ASN A 83 -6.51 -7.36 1.92
CA ASN A 83 -6.97 -8.73 1.64
C ASN A 83 -6.32 -9.76 2.55
N TRP A 84 -5.02 -9.63 2.82
CA TRP A 84 -4.26 -10.56 3.66
C TRP A 84 -4.73 -10.53 5.13
N VAL A 85 -4.96 -9.33 5.67
CA VAL A 85 -5.44 -9.12 7.04
C VAL A 85 -6.83 -9.73 7.25
N ILE A 86 -7.71 -9.63 6.26
CA ILE A 86 -9.06 -10.18 6.33
C ILE A 86 -9.06 -11.72 6.45
N VAL A 87 -8.02 -12.40 5.94
CA VAL A 87 -7.95 -13.89 5.92
C VAL A 87 -7.99 -14.50 7.32
N SER A 88 -7.28 -13.93 8.32
CA SER A 88 -7.20 -14.52 9.66
C SER A 88 -6.87 -13.47 10.73
N ASP A 89 -7.28 -13.74 11.98
CA ASP A 89 -6.96 -12.84 13.11
C ASP A 89 -5.46 -12.81 13.41
N GLU A 90 -4.76 -13.91 13.12
CA GLU A 90 -3.30 -13.99 13.22
C GLU A 90 -2.61 -13.05 12.23
N ASN A 91 -3.11 -12.96 10.98
CA ASN A 91 -2.58 -12.02 10.00
C ASN A 91 -2.83 -10.57 10.44
N ALA A 92 -4.02 -10.27 10.97
CA ALA A 92 -4.36 -8.96 11.50
C ALA A 92 -3.44 -8.55 12.65
N LYS A 93 -3.21 -9.45 13.62
CA LYS A 93 -2.27 -9.23 14.72
C LYS A 93 -0.85 -9.02 14.20
N THR A 94 -0.40 -9.90 13.30
CA THR A 94 0.93 -9.77 12.68
C THR A 94 1.09 -8.41 12.00
N PHE A 95 0.08 -7.95 11.24
CA PHE A 95 0.09 -6.65 10.59
C PHE A 95 0.20 -5.49 11.58
N ALA A 96 -0.59 -5.51 12.66
CA ALA A 96 -0.56 -4.49 13.70
C ALA A 96 0.83 -4.38 14.36
N ASP A 97 1.49 -5.53 14.56
CA ASP A 97 2.82 -5.59 15.17
C ASP A 97 3.95 -5.17 14.20
N LEU A 98 3.71 -5.13 12.88
CA LEU A 98 4.76 -4.83 11.88
C LEU A 98 5.44 -3.48 12.12
N THR A 99 4.68 -2.42 12.39
CA THR A 99 5.25 -1.07 12.56
C THR A 99 6.22 -1.04 13.74
N LEU A 100 5.81 -1.56 14.89
CA LEU A 100 6.67 -1.60 16.07
C LEU A 100 7.90 -2.49 15.82
N ASN A 101 7.72 -3.63 15.15
CA ASN A 101 8.82 -4.53 14.82
C ASN A 101 9.83 -3.90 13.85
N GLU A 102 9.40 -3.08 12.88
CA GLU A 102 10.32 -2.36 11.99
C GLU A 102 11.08 -1.24 12.71
N VAL A 103 10.42 -0.50 13.62
CA VAL A 103 11.08 0.49 14.47
C VAL A 103 12.15 -0.18 15.33
N LYS A 104 11.80 -1.29 15.99
CA LYS A 104 12.77 -2.06 16.78
C LYS A 104 13.92 -2.60 15.92
N ARG A 105 13.63 -3.17 14.74
CA ARG A 105 14.66 -3.69 13.83
C ARG A 105 15.63 -2.60 13.38
N THR A 106 15.10 -1.43 13.05
CA THR A 106 15.90 -0.26 12.64
C THR A 106 16.77 0.22 13.79
N GLY A 107 16.19 0.41 14.98
CA GLY A 107 16.92 0.81 16.19
C GLY A 107 18.04 -0.19 16.52
N ARG A 108 17.74 -1.49 16.51
CA ARG A 108 18.72 -2.55 16.72
C ARG A 108 19.87 -2.49 15.72
N ASN A 109 19.56 -2.32 14.43
CA ASN A 109 20.60 -2.24 13.40
C ASN A 109 21.47 -1.00 13.56
N SER A 110 20.89 0.15 13.92
CA SER A 110 21.64 1.37 14.21
C SER A 110 22.55 1.20 15.42
N MET A 111 22.05 0.60 16.51
CA MET A 111 22.83 0.36 17.73
C MET A 111 23.95 -0.65 17.51
N ASN A 112 23.68 -1.76 16.81
CA ASN A 112 24.72 -2.75 16.45
C ASN A 112 25.84 -2.16 15.57
N ARG A 113 25.57 -1.08 14.84
CA ARG A 113 26.54 -0.40 13.98
C ARG A 113 27.21 0.81 14.67
N GLY A 114 26.85 1.10 15.92
CA GLY A 114 27.36 2.27 16.64
C GLY A 114 26.82 3.62 16.13
N PHE A 115 25.69 3.61 15.41
CA PHE A 115 25.02 4.84 14.97
C PHE A 115 24.00 5.37 15.99
N ALA A 116 23.69 4.58 17.01
CA ALA A 116 22.80 4.94 18.11
C ALA A 116 23.30 4.28 19.40
N HIS A 117 23.10 4.95 20.53
CA HIS A 117 23.44 4.44 21.86
C HIS A 117 22.29 4.68 22.82
N ILE A 118 22.15 3.80 23.81
CA ILE A 118 21.26 3.98 24.94
C ILE A 118 22.13 4.15 26.18
N THR A 119 22.01 5.30 26.82
CA THR A 119 22.71 5.60 28.07
C THR A 119 21.76 5.51 29.25
N ASN A 120 22.26 5.00 30.37
CA ASN A 120 21.56 5.08 31.63
C ASN A 120 21.49 6.57 32.04
N ARG A 121 20.28 7.08 32.29
CA ARG A 121 20.08 8.50 32.61
C ARG A 121 20.71 8.90 33.95
N GLU A 122 20.76 8.00 34.91
CA GLU A 122 21.28 8.27 36.26
C GLU A 122 22.79 8.13 36.33
N THR A 123 23.35 7.09 35.71
CA THR A 123 24.80 6.79 35.79
C THR A 123 25.60 7.36 34.61
N GLY A 124 24.94 7.66 33.48
CA GLY A 124 25.58 8.07 32.24
C GLY A 124 26.26 6.94 31.46
N GLU A 125 26.21 5.71 31.96
CA GLU A 125 26.87 4.55 31.35
C GLU A 125 26.17 4.12 30.06
N ASP A 126 26.95 3.66 29.08
CA ASP A 126 26.42 3.04 27.86
C ASP A 126 25.88 1.64 28.20
N VAL A 127 24.56 1.48 28.09
CA VAL A 127 23.82 0.22 28.34
C VAL A 127 23.19 -0.32 27.06
N THR A 128 23.75 0.05 25.91
CA THR A 128 23.20 -0.29 24.58
C THR A 128 23.08 -1.79 24.38
N LYS A 129 24.06 -2.57 24.85
CA LYS A 129 24.08 -4.02 24.65
C LYS A 129 22.96 -4.70 25.43
N GLU A 130 22.82 -4.34 26.70
CA GLU A 130 21.77 -4.83 27.59
C GLU A 130 20.39 -4.45 27.05
N ALA A 131 20.24 -3.23 26.55
CA ALA A 131 18.99 -2.76 25.96
C ALA A 131 18.61 -3.53 24.69
N ILE A 132 19.57 -3.83 23.80
CA ILE A 132 19.36 -4.67 22.61
C ILE A 132 18.78 -6.03 23.00
N ASP A 133 19.41 -6.70 23.97
CA ASP A 133 19.03 -8.05 24.37
C ASP A 133 17.64 -8.08 25.04
N LEU A 134 17.31 -7.04 25.81
CA LEU A 134 16.05 -6.99 26.56
C LEU A 134 14.85 -6.54 25.69
N TYR A 135 15.02 -5.54 24.83
CA TYR A 135 13.89 -4.88 24.14
C TYR A 135 13.80 -5.18 22.64
N PHE A 136 14.89 -5.69 22.03
CA PHE A 136 15.03 -5.83 20.58
C PHE A 136 15.38 -7.25 20.11
N SER A 137 15.38 -8.23 21.02
CA SER A 137 15.73 -9.63 20.73
C SER A 137 14.61 -10.38 20.01
N ASP A 138 13.36 -10.22 20.45
CA ASP A 138 12.20 -10.88 19.84
C ASP A 138 11.60 -10.03 18.70
N LEU A 139 12.02 -10.34 17.47
CA LEU A 139 11.50 -9.71 16.26
C LEU A 139 11.00 -10.79 15.31
N SER A 140 9.68 -10.89 15.19
CA SER A 140 9.04 -11.75 14.19
C SER A 140 9.54 -11.43 12.78
N ARG A 141 9.67 -12.47 11.96
CA ARG A 141 10.03 -12.29 10.55
C ARG A 141 8.87 -11.62 9.83
N ARG A 142 9.15 -10.49 9.18
CA ARG A 142 8.16 -9.82 8.32
C ARG A 142 7.73 -10.76 7.18
N PRO A 143 6.42 -11.00 6.98
CA PRO A 143 5.96 -11.70 5.79
C PRO A 143 6.30 -10.87 4.55
N THR A 144 6.75 -11.53 3.49
CA THR A 144 6.96 -10.86 2.20
C THR A 144 5.61 -10.53 1.56
N LEU A 145 5.57 -9.50 0.71
CA LEU A 145 4.34 -9.14 -0.01
C LEU A 145 3.83 -10.29 -0.88
N GLU A 146 4.75 -11.06 -1.48
CA GLU A 146 4.44 -12.29 -2.22
C GLU A 146 3.71 -13.32 -1.35
N ASN A 147 4.23 -13.61 -0.14
CA ASN A 147 3.60 -14.55 0.78
C ASN A 147 2.22 -14.05 1.22
N MET A 148 2.07 -12.75 1.46
CA MET A 148 0.78 -12.15 1.77
C MET A 148 -0.21 -12.31 0.60
N ALA A 149 0.23 -12.02 -0.63
CA ALA A 149 -0.59 -12.16 -1.82
C ALA A 149 -1.02 -13.61 -2.05
N LYS A 150 -0.09 -14.56 -1.90
CA LYS A 150 -0.38 -16.00 -1.99
C LYS A 150 -1.42 -16.43 -0.96
N ALA A 151 -1.24 -16.07 0.30
CA ALA A 151 -2.20 -16.37 1.36
C ALA A 151 -3.57 -15.71 1.14
N ALA A 152 -3.61 -14.55 0.47
CA ALA A 152 -4.83 -13.85 0.10
C ALA A 152 -5.53 -14.41 -1.15
N GLY A 153 -4.87 -15.26 -1.94
CA GLY A 153 -5.36 -15.72 -3.25
C GLY A 153 -5.11 -14.72 -4.39
N LEU A 154 -4.19 -13.77 -4.19
CA LEU A 154 -3.84 -12.71 -5.15
C LEU A 154 -2.46 -12.93 -5.81
N GLU A 155 -1.94 -14.15 -5.80
CA GLU A 155 -0.62 -14.51 -6.35
C GLU A 155 -0.49 -14.12 -7.83
N ARG A 156 -1.50 -14.43 -8.66
CA ARG A 156 -1.50 -14.07 -10.09
C ARG A 156 -1.34 -12.56 -10.27
N LEU A 157 -2.07 -11.78 -9.49
CA LEU A 157 -2.02 -10.34 -9.54
C LEU A 157 -0.65 -9.82 -9.09
N TYR A 158 -0.08 -10.39 -8.03
CA TYR A 158 1.29 -10.08 -7.60
C TYR A 158 2.30 -10.30 -8.72
N VAL A 159 2.29 -11.46 -9.36
CA VAL A 159 3.26 -11.79 -10.43
C VAL A 159 3.15 -10.83 -11.61
N VAL A 160 1.93 -10.49 -12.04
CA VAL A 160 1.70 -9.67 -13.24
C VAL A 160 1.92 -8.18 -12.98
N PHE A 161 1.36 -7.63 -11.90
CA PHE A 161 1.38 -6.19 -11.64
C PHE A 161 2.60 -5.74 -10.85
N TYR A 162 3.02 -6.49 -9.84
CA TYR A 162 4.07 -6.02 -8.92
C TYR A 162 5.42 -5.92 -9.62
N GLY A 163 5.76 -6.87 -10.50
CA GLY A 163 7.02 -6.84 -11.24
C GLY A 163 7.17 -5.56 -12.08
N PHE A 164 6.13 -5.21 -12.83
CA PHE A 164 6.11 -4.00 -13.66
C PHE A 164 6.25 -2.72 -12.80
N LEU A 165 5.40 -2.57 -11.77
CA LEU A 165 5.46 -1.41 -10.87
C LEU A 165 6.79 -1.33 -10.11
N SER A 166 7.37 -2.47 -9.75
CA SER A 166 8.64 -2.55 -9.03
C SER A 166 9.80 -2.05 -9.90
N ILE A 167 9.87 -2.46 -11.17
CA ILE A 167 10.90 -1.99 -12.12
C ILE A 167 10.87 -0.47 -12.26
N GLN A 168 9.67 0.11 -12.42
CA GLN A 168 9.48 1.57 -12.49
C GLN A 168 9.93 2.24 -11.19
N SER A 169 9.37 1.82 -10.06
CA SER A 169 9.61 2.47 -8.76
C SER A 169 11.07 2.40 -8.27
N HIS A 170 11.85 1.42 -8.72
CA HIS A 170 13.27 1.29 -8.39
C HIS A 170 14.21 1.98 -9.40
N GLY A 171 13.68 2.56 -10.48
CA GLY A 171 14.47 3.20 -11.51
C GLY A 171 15.30 2.22 -12.34
N TYR A 172 14.93 0.94 -12.38
CA TYR A 172 15.57 -0.09 -13.21
C TYR A 172 15.11 -0.03 -14.67
N THR A 173 14.70 1.15 -15.12
CA THR A 173 14.15 1.41 -16.45
C THR A 173 15.21 1.84 -17.46
N PHE A 174 16.46 2.03 -17.04
CA PHE A 174 17.56 2.37 -17.93
C PHE A 174 17.72 1.30 -19.02
N SER A 175 17.52 1.68 -20.29
CA SER A 175 17.49 0.80 -21.48
C SER A 175 16.20 -0.04 -21.68
N LEU A 176 15.19 0.11 -20.82
CA LEU A 176 13.87 -0.47 -21.06
C LEU A 176 13.06 0.50 -21.94
N SER A 177 13.00 0.21 -23.24
CA SER A 177 12.11 0.93 -24.16
C SER A 177 10.68 0.43 -23.96
N LEU A 178 9.92 1.14 -23.12
CA LEU A 178 8.48 0.93 -23.05
C LEU A 178 7.85 1.53 -24.31
N PRO A 179 6.74 0.96 -24.80
CA PRO A 179 6.07 1.41 -26.01
C PRO A 179 5.23 2.67 -25.77
N PHE A 180 5.73 3.64 -25.01
CA PHE A 180 5.07 4.93 -24.81
C PHE A 180 5.63 5.94 -25.80
N GLU A 181 4.77 6.52 -26.63
CA GLU A 181 5.16 7.54 -27.59
C GLU A 181 5.23 8.92 -26.92
N THR A 182 4.37 9.13 -25.90
CA THR A 182 4.29 10.36 -25.12
C THR A 182 4.30 10.11 -23.61
N VAL A 183 4.56 11.19 -22.85
CA VAL A 183 4.38 11.18 -21.39
C VAL A 183 2.91 10.95 -21.03
N ASP A 184 1.97 11.42 -21.85
CA ASP A 184 0.54 11.31 -21.57
C ASP A 184 0.09 9.83 -21.71
N ASP A 185 0.68 9.05 -22.63
CA ASP A 185 0.48 7.60 -22.75
C ASP A 185 0.94 6.85 -21.49
N GLU A 186 2.13 7.21 -20.99
CA GLU A 186 2.70 6.62 -19.77
C GLU A 186 1.85 6.96 -18.54
N LEU A 187 1.40 8.21 -18.45
CA LEU A 187 0.50 8.67 -17.39
C LEU A 187 -0.83 7.95 -17.46
N MET A 188 -1.37 7.72 -18.66
CA MET A 188 -2.65 7.04 -18.84
C MET A 188 -2.61 5.66 -18.19
N LEU A 189 -1.67 4.79 -18.56
CA LEU A 189 -1.57 3.46 -17.95
C LEU A 189 -1.50 3.51 -16.42
N ALA A 190 -0.72 4.44 -15.88
CA ALA A 190 -0.52 4.55 -14.44
C ALA A 190 -1.75 5.14 -13.71
N VAL A 191 -2.46 6.11 -14.30
CA VAL A 191 -3.71 6.67 -13.77
C VAL A 191 -4.82 5.62 -13.78
N ALA A 192 -4.99 4.88 -14.88
CA ALA A 192 -5.96 3.78 -14.96
C ALA A 192 -5.66 2.71 -13.91
N SER A 193 -4.39 2.33 -13.74
CA SER A 193 -3.96 1.40 -12.70
C SER A 193 -4.28 1.91 -11.29
N ALA A 194 -3.96 3.17 -11.00
CA ALA A 194 -4.27 3.79 -9.71
C ALA A 194 -5.78 3.82 -9.43
N LYS A 195 -6.59 4.19 -10.44
CA LYS A 195 -8.06 4.20 -10.36
C LYS A 195 -8.59 2.82 -9.99
N SER A 196 -8.24 1.79 -10.76
CA SER A 196 -8.73 0.44 -10.53
C SER A 196 -8.29 -0.12 -9.17
N LEU A 197 -7.07 0.21 -8.71
CA LEU A 197 -6.61 -0.17 -7.37
C LEU A 197 -7.41 0.52 -6.26
N VAL A 198 -7.69 1.82 -6.37
CA VAL A 198 -8.53 2.53 -5.40
C VAL A 198 -9.94 1.95 -5.37
N GLN A 199 -10.53 1.64 -6.53
CA GLN A 199 -11.84 1.00 -6.63
C GLN A 199 -11.84 -0.41 -5.99
N ALA A 200 -10.82 -1.22 -6.25
CA ALA A 200 -10.68 -2.55 -5.66
C ALA A 200 -10.55 -2.48 -4.13
N ILE A 201 -9.78 -1.52 -3.60
CA ILE A 201 -9.65 -1.31 -2.15
C ILE A 201 -11.00 -0.94 -1.53
N ASN A 202 -11.75 -0.02 -2.16
CA ASN A 202 -13.10 0.33 -1.71
C ASN A 202 -14.04 -0.87 -1.72
N LEU A 203 -14.04 -1.65 -2.79
CA LEU A 203 -14.87 -2.86 -2.90
C LEU A 203 -14.55 -3.84 -1.76
N VAL A 204 -13.27 -4.07 -1.47
CA VAL A 204 -12.83 -4.97 -0.39
C VAL A 204 -13.30 -4.46 0.97
N ALA A 205 -13.07 -3.17 1.23
CA ALA A 205 -13.49 -2.54 2.46
C ALA A 205 -15.02 -2.57 2.67
N GLU A 206 -15.80 -2.18 1.67
CA GLU A 206 -17.26 -2.17 1.74
C GLU A 206 -17.83 -3.58 1.93
N THR A 207 -17.30 -4.56 1.19
CA THR A 207 -17.77 -5.94 1.31
C THR A 207 -17.46 -6.51 2.70
N TRP A 208 -16.29 -6.18 3.25
CA TRP A 208 -15.92 -6.60 4.59
C TRP A 208 -16.76 -5.90 5.67
N ILE A 209 -16.77 -4.56 5.68
CA ILE A 209 -17.37 -3.77 6.75
C ILE A 209 -18.90 -3.77 6.69
N VAL A 210 -19.48 -3.59 5.50
CA VAL A 210 -20.92 -3.44 5.32
C VAL A 210 -21.58 -4.80 5.14
N ARG A 211 -21.03 -5.65 4.26
CA ARG A 211 -21.66 -6.94 3.92
C ARG A 211 -21.21 -8.09 4.81
N ARG A 212 -20.19 -7.89 5.66
CA ARG A 212 -19.61 -8.90 6.57
C ARG A 212 -19.18 -10.16 5.82
N LYS A 213 -18.61 -9.97 4.62
CA LYS A 213 -18.15 -11.05 3.74
C LYS A 213 -16.75 -10.76 3.23
N LYS A 214 -16.04 -11.83 2.87
CA LYS A 214 -14.80 -11.72 2.11
C LYS A 214 -15.14 -11.43 0.64
N THR A 215 -14.48 -10.46 0.03
CA THR A 215 -14.57 -10.20 -1.42
C THR A 215 -13.96 -11.34 -2.20
N SER A 216 -14.59 -11.75 -3.30
CA SER A 216 -14.01 -12.78 -4.14
C SER A 216 -12.82 -12.23 -4.92
N THR A 217 -11.83 -13.08 -5.20
CA THR A 217 -10.68 -12.69 -6.02
C THR A 217 -11.09 -12.35 -7.44
N ASN A 218 -12.17 -12.95 -7.95
CA ASN A 218 -12.72 -12.64 -9.27
C ASN A 218 -13.27 -11.22 -9.33
N ASP A 219 -14.03 -10.78 -8.32
CA ASP A 219 -14.54 -9.39 -8.29
C ASP A 219 -13.39 -8.37 -8.27
N ILE A 220 -12.26 -8.71 -7.61
CA ILE A 220 -11.05 -7.88 -7.61
C ILE A 220 -10.39 -7.87 -8.99
N TYR A 221 -10.31 -9.03 -9.66
CA TYR A 221 -9.73 -9.13 -11.00
C TYR A 221 -10.59 -8.42 -12.04
N ASP A 222 -11.91 -8.49 -11.93
CA ASP A 222 -12.83 -7.82 -12.85
C ASP A 222 -12.66 -6.31 -12.83
N ILE A 223 -12.27 -5.71 -11.69
CA ILE A 223 -11.91 -4.28 -11.61
C ILE A 223 -10.53 -3.99 -12.22
N LEU A 224 -9.57 -4.89 -12.05
CA LEU A 224 -8.16 -4.66 -12.41
C LEU A 224 -7.79 -5.08 -13.84
N VAL A 225 -8.66 -5.83 -14.53
CA VAL A 225 -8.45 -6.35 -15.89
C VAL A 225 -9.30 -5.57 -16.93
N MET A 226 -9.95 -4.48 -16.52
CA MET A 226 -10.57 -3.52 -17.45
C MET A 226 -9.54 -2.57 -18.06
#